data_AF-A0AAN5S0D4-F1
#
_entry.id   AF-A0AAN5S0D4-F1
#
_cell.length_a   1.000
_cell.length_b   1.000
_cell.length_c   1.000
_cell.angle_alpha   90.00
_cell.angle_beta   90.00
_cell.angle_gamma   90.00
#
_symmetry.space_group_name_H-M   'P 1'
#
loop_
_entity.id
_entity.type
_entity.pdbx_description
1 polymer ?
#
loop_
_entity_poly.entity_id
_entity_poly.type
_entity_poly.pdbx_seq_one_letter_code
_entity_poly.pdbx_strand_id
1 'polypeptide(L)'
;MGIAAYGREDGWSLVDDVLSSPGRGNGRWINNKISYDAFDAGSQIVRTNTGWNGAGVLGQPAEVTYSFPTWEGMYYNAAGNSGLQGFNDYQKDQARLSLQSWADVANITFTEVDAGRGDIYTNITFGYINDKYTQAYAWLPHTKDYFGDPYTDSRGFDVSGQSWYSSDPGALNITPVSGNYGRKTFIHEIGHTLGLNHPGNYNAGQGRPSYKDAEYAEDTRQYSVMSYWSEKITGADHKGYYASAPLLDDITAIQKLYGANYNIRTDDTVYGFDSNTGRDYYSARSATDKLIFTVWDGGGNDTLNFSRYKQGQKISLREGDFSDVGGLTGNVSIAHGVKIENAFGGHGNDVIIGNDENNILMGNGGDDVLYGGAGQDQLWGGTGNDIFVFSAVTDSPFKKPDHIRDFSTGLDRIDLQGLNQNSFGDKFIYFTDEFTGTAGEAVLRYDDGLNLTELLINISGNSYQPDFKVDITGMVNVHTDFIV
;
A
#
# COMPACT_ATOMS: atom_id res chain seq x y z
N MET A 1 20.69 0.53 -25.46
CA MET A 1 20.11 0.74 -26.81
C MET A 1 18.68 1.16 -26.56
N GLY A 2 18.37 2.43 -26.83
CA GLY A 2 17.04 2.99 -26.59
C GLY A 2 16.05 2.41 -27.60
N ILE A 3 15.03 1.72 -27.10
CA ILE A 3 13.86 1.35 -27.88
C ILE A 3 13.05 2.64 -28.02
N ALA A 4 12.87 3.10 -29.25
CA ALA A 4 12.00 4.21 -29.55
C ALA A 4 10.57 3.87 -29.13
N ALA A 5 9.98 4.72 -28.29
CA ALA A 5 8.55 4.70 -27.99
C ALA A 5 7.79 5.05 -29.27
N TYR A 6 7.36 4.03 -30.02
CA TYR A 6 6.17 4.17 -30.84
C TYR A 6 4.99 4.25 -29.87
N GLY A 7 4.18 5.30 -30.02
CA GLY A 7 3.02 5.56 -29.15
C GLY A 7 2.15 4.32 -29.05
N ARG A 8 1.94 3.86 -27.82
CA ARG A 8 0.91 2.84 -27.55
C ARG A 8 -0.41 3.58 -27.57
N GLU A 9 -1.17 3.40 -28.66
CA GLU A 9 -2.51 3.98 -28.84
C GLU A 9 -3.62 3.11 -28.20
N ASP A 10 -3.25 2.03 -27.51
CA ASP A 10 -4.16 1.09 -26.86
C ASP A 10 -4.04 1.14 -25.32
N GLY A 11 -5.17 0.93 -24.64
CA GLY A 11 -5.24 0.87 -23.18
C GLY A 11 -4.85 -0.51 -22.66
N TRP A 12 -5.11 -1.57 -23.43
CA TRP A 12 -4.83 -2.95 -23.04
C TRP A 12 -3.36 -3.18 -22.65
N SER A 13 -2.39 -2.66 -23.41
CA SER A 13 -0.98 -2.87 -23.06
C SER A 13 -0.56 -2.27 -21.71
N LEU A 14 -1.22 -1.20 -21.25
CA LEU A 14 -0.97 -0.60 -19.95
C LEU A 14 -1.56 -1.43 -18.81
N VAL A 15 -2.70 -2.06 -19.06
CA VAL A 15 -3.41 -2.95 -18.13
C VAL A 15 -2.71 -4.31 -18.06
N ASP A 16 -2.35 -4.91 -19.19
CA ASP A 16 -1.65 -6.19 -19.27
C ASP A 16 -0.28 -6.14 -18.58
N ASP A 17 0.46 -5.03 -18.69
CA ASP A 17 1.72 -4.82 -17.95
C ASP A 17 1.52 -4.95 -16.41
N VAL A 18 0.30 -4.72 -15.89
CA VAL A 18 -0.06 -4.93 -14.49
C VAL A 18 -0.60 -6.34 -14.22
N LEU A 19 -1.55 -6.81 -15.02
CA LEU A 19 -2.20 -8.10 -14.80
C LEU A 19 -1.25 -9.28 -15.03
N SER A 20 -0.38 -9.18 -16.03
CA SER A 20 0.67 -10.14 -16.31
C SER A 20 1.93 -9.92 -15.47
N SER A 21 1.96 -8.82 -14.69
CA SER A 21 3.08 -8.53 -13.80
C SER A 21 3.30 -9.75 -12.94
N PRO A 22 4.50 -10.33 -12.99
CA PRO A 22 4.66 -11.64 -12.44
C PRO A 22 4.69 -11.51 -10.89
N GLY A 23 4.73 -10.28 -10.34
CA GLY A 23 4.70 -9.95 -8.92
C GLY A 23 6.05 -10.18 -8.21
N ARG A 24 6.02 -10.26 -6.88
CA ARG A 24 7.14 -10.69 -6.04
C ARG A 24 7.00 -12.17 -5.64
N GLY A 25 8.09 -12.80 -5.18
CA GLY A 25 8.11 -14.20 -4.77
C GLY A 25 8.36 -15.19 -5.93
N ASN A 26 7.80 -16.41 -5.78
CA ASN A 26 7.83 -17.47 -6.80
C ASN A 26 9.23 -17.87 -7.30
N GLY A 27 10.23 -17.86 -6.41
CA GLY A 27 11.60 -18.27 -6.72
C GLY A 27 12.35 -17.34 -7.67
N ARG A 28 11.84 -16.12 -7.89
CA ARG A 28 12.49 -15.14 -8.77
C ARG A 28 13.72 -14.52 -8.14
N TRP A 29 14.53 -13.92 -9.00
CA TRP A 29 15.72 -13.18 -8.61
C TRP A 29 15.63 -11.75 -9.12
N ILE A 30 15.74 -10.78 -8.20
CA ILE A 30 15.76 -9.35 -8.49
C ILE A 30 17.01 -8.78 -7.84
N ASN A 31 17.79 -7.98 -8.58
CA ASN A 31 19.03 -7.38 -8.08
C ASN A 31 20.01 -8.39 -7.43
N ASN A 32 20.12 -9.59 -8.00
CA ASN A 32 20.93 -10.72 -7.49
C ASN A 32 20.52 -11.23 -6.09
N LYS A 33 19.25 -11.05 -5.71
CA LYS A 33 18.68 -11.64 -4.50
C LYS A 33 17.40 -12.37 -4.84
N ILE A 34 17.07 -13.38 -4.06
CA ILE A 34 15.77 -14.03 -4.15
C ILE A 34 14.68 -13.00 -3.82
N SER A 35 13.62 -13.01 -4.62
CA SER A 35 12.41 -12.25 -4.38
C SER A 35 11.53 -13.04 -3.42
N TYR A 36 11.14 -12.42 -2.31
CA TYR A 36 10.22 -13.00 -1.34
C TYR A 36 8.80 -12.52 -1.65
N ASP A 37 7.79 -13.34 -1.39
CA ASP A 37 6.43 -12.81 -1.25
C ASP A 37 6.29 -12.05 0.09
N ALA A 38 5.14 -11.42 0.32
CA ALA A 38 4.92 -10.65 1.54
C ALA A 38 4.92 -11.51 2.82
N PHE A 39 4.48 -12.77 2.74
CA PHE A 39 4.42 -13.68 3.89
C PHE A 39 5.79 -14.24 4.27
N ASP A 40 6.63 -14.55 3.28
CA ASP A 40 8.03 -14.90 3.47
C ASP A 40 8.81 -13.73 4.05
N ALA A 41 8.62 -12.51 3.51
CA ALA A 41 9.22 -11.30 4.04
C ALA A 41 8.76 -10.97 5.46
N GLY A 42 7.46 -11.06 5.73
CA GLY A 42 6.91 -10.90 7.08
C GLY A 42 7.52 -11.91 8.05
N SER A 43 7.62 -13.17 7.64
CA SER A 43 8.26 -14.24 8.43
C SER A 43 9.73 -13.98 8.72
N GLN A 44 10.46 -13.41 7.76
CA GLN A 44 11.86 -13.04 7.91
C GLN A 44 12.05 -11.84 8.86
N ILE A 45 11.15 -10.85 8.82
CA ILE A 45 11.16 -9.69 9.73
C ILE A 45 10.91 -10.15 11.17
N VAL A 46 9.98 -11.08 11.40
CA VAL A 46 9.71 -11.64 12.74
C VAL A 46 10.33 -13.03 12.94
N ARG A 47 11.53 -13.26 12.38
CA ARG A 47 12.24 -14.56 12.45
C ARG A 47 12.51 -15.08 13.86
N THR A 48 12.51 -14.21 14.86
CA THR A 48 12.63 -14.58 16.28
C THR A 48 11.32 -15.12 16.86
N ASN A 49 10.18 -14.95 16.16
CA ASN A 49 8.83 -15.32 16.57
C ASN A 49 8.51 -14.90 18.03
N THR A 50 9.00 -13.73 18.45
CA THR A 50 8.88 -13.27 19.83
C THR A 50 8.26 -11.88 19.85
N GLY A 51 7.04 -11.80 20.37
CA GLY A 51 6.34 -10.58 20.74
C GLY A 51 6.09 -10.51 22.24
N TRP A 52 5.26 -9.57 22.70
CA TRP A 52 4.92 -9.40 24.12
C TRP A 52 4.15 -10.57 24.75
N ASN A 53 3.52 -11.42 23.93
CA ASN A 53 2.85 -12.64 24.39
C ASN A 53 3.84 -13.79 24.68
N GLY A 54 5.14 -13.59 24.45
CA GLY A 54 6.19 -14.57 24.63
C GLY A 54 6.64 -15.26 23.34
N ALA A 55 7.74 -15.99 23.44
CA ALA A 55 8.34 -16.68 22.30
C ALA A 55 7.42 -17.79 21.76
N GLY A 56 7.15 -17.76 20.45
CA GLY A 56 6.31 -18.72 19.74
C GLY A 56 4.80 -18.50 19.90
N VAL A 57 4.36 -17.50 20.67
CA VAL A 57 2.94 -17.17 20.84
C VAL A 57 2.52 -16.18 19.76
N LEU A 58 2.05 -16.72 18.63
CA LEU A 58 1.74 -15.98 17.41
C LEU A 58 0.22 -15.76 17.24
N GLY A 59 -0.15 -14.68 16.56
CA GLY A 59 -1.52 -14.34 16.18
C GLY A 59 -2.46 -14.00 17.35
N GLN A 60 -1.93 -13.79 18.56
CA GLN A 60 -2.73 -13.50 19.74
C GLN A 60 -2.74 -11.99 20.05
N PRO A 61 -3.88 -11.41 20.46
CA PRO A 61 -3.92 -10.00 20.85
C PRO A 61 -3.00 -9.72 22.04
N ALA A 62 -2.52 -8.48 22.17
CA ALA A 62 -1.66 -8.07 23.28
C ALA A 62 -2.11 -6.73 23.88
N GLU A 63 -2.06 -6.62 25.21
CA GLU A 63 -2.15 -5.35 25.93
C GLU A 63 -0.73 -4.88 26.25
N VAL A 64 -0.37 -3.69 25.77
CA VAL A 64 1.00 -3.15 25.86
C VAL A 64 0.93 -1.78 26.53
N THR A 65 1.55 -1.66 27.69
CA THR A 65 1.68 -0.37 28.37
C THR A 65 2.86 0.42 27.83
N TYR A 66 2.73 1.75 27.74
CA TYR A 66 3.84 2.62 27.39
C TYR A 66 3.90 3.84 28.30
N SER A 67 5.08 4.45 28.39
CA SER A 67 5.28 5.66 29.16
C SER A 67 6.38 6.56 28.60
N PHE A 68 6.43 7.80 29.08
CA PHE A 68 7.44 8.79 28.72
C PHE A 68 8.24 9.21 29.97
N PRO A 69 9.22 8.41 30.42
CA PRO A 69 10.01 8.77 31.60
C PRO A 69 10.78 10.07 31.38
N THR A 70 11.00 10.83 32.47
CA THR A 70 11.85 12.03 32.41
C THR A 70 13.34 11.69 32.31
N TRP A 71 13.71 10.47 32.74
CA TRP A 71 15.09 9.98 32.89
C TRP A 71 15.94 10.81 33.86
N GLU A 72 15.30 11.65 34.69
CA GLU A 72 15.96 12.49 35.69
C GLU A 72 16.72 11.62 36.70
N GLY A 73 18.00 11.93 36.92
CA GLY A 73 18.85 11.21 37.88
C GLY A 73 19.50 9.92 37.34
N MET A 74 19.21 9.53 36.10
CA MET A 74 19.89 8.42 35.41
C MET A 74 21.03 8.97 34.55
N TYR A 75 22.28 8.60 34.88
CA TYR A 75 23.47 9.11 34.17
C TYR A 75 23.78 8.36 32.88
N TYR A 76 23.53 7.05 32.86
CA TYR A 76 23.80 6.16 31.74
C TYR A 76 22.68 5.16 31.56
N ASN A 77 22.26 4.91 30.32
CA ASN A 77 21.38 3.79 30.00
C ASN A 77 22.17 2.47 29.86
N ALA A 78 21.48 1.36 29.60
CA ALA A 78 22.12 0.04 29.52
C ALA A 78 23.16 -0.09 28.39
N ALA A 79 23.04 0.70 27.32
CA ALA A 79 24.03 0.77 26.25
C ALA A 79 25.22 1.70 26.57
N GLY A 80 25.23 2.33 27.75
CA GLY A 80 26.27 3.26 28.18
C GLY A 80 26.16 4.67 27.58
N ASN A 81 25.05 5.01 26.93
CA ASN A 81 24.84 6.39 26.45
C ASN A 81 24.49 7.31 27.62
N SER A 82 24.90 8.57 27.51
CA SER A 82 24.66 9.62 28.52
C SER A 82 23.81 10.76 27.96
N GLY A 83 23.51 11.76 28.79
CA GLY A 83 22.70 12.91 28.38
C GLY A 83 21.24 12.52 28.13
N LEU A 84 20.72 11.63 28.96
CA LEU A 84 19.37 11.09 28.82
C LEU A 84 18.32 12.18 29.04
N GLN A 85 17.32 12.24 28.16
CA GLN A 85 16.25 13.24 28.24
C GLN A 85 14.90 12.62 27.94
N GLY A 86 13.87 13.00 28.69
CA GLY A 86 12.49 12.69 28.37
C GLY A 86 11.99 13.44 27.13
N PHE A 87 10.96 12.89 26.50
CA PHE A 87 10.30 13.54 25.37
C PHE A 87 9.56 14.82 25.81
N ASN A 88 9.58 15.84 24.95
CA ASN A 88 8.66 16.98 25.07
C ASN A 88 7.26 16.61 24.55
N ASP A 89 6.27 17.46 24.80
CA ASP A 89 4.87 17.12 24.48
C ASP A 89 4.63 16.88 22.98
N TYR A 90 5.29 17.64 22.12
CA TYR A 90 5.22 17.42 20.66
C TYR A 90 5.76 16.04 20.27
N GLN A 91 6.90 15.62 20.82
CA GLN A 91 7.49 14.31 20.56
C GLN A 91 6.61 13.18 21.12
N LYS A 92 5.99 13.38 22.31
CA LYS A 92 5.02 12.44 22.86
C LYS A 92 3.84 12.26 21.90
N ASP A 93 3.30 13.35 21.35
CA ASP A 93 2.18 13.28 20.40
C ASP A 93 2.56 12.53 19.12
N GLN A 94 3.77 12.75 18.60
CA GLN A 94 4.26 12.00 17.43
C GLN A 94 4.49 10.51 17.75
N ALA A 95 4.97 10.17 18.95
CA ALA A 95 5.10 8.78 19.39
C ALA A 95 3.73 8.11 19.55
N ARG A 96 2.72 8.81 20.08
CA ARG A 96 1.33 8.31 20.17
C ARG A 96 0.74 8.02 18.79
N LEU A 97 0.94 8.90 17.82
CA LEU A 97 0.48 8.66 16.45
C LEU A 97 1.21 7.46 15.79
N SER A 98 2.49 7.26 16.11
CA SER A 98 3.24 6.07 15.66
C SER A 98 2.80 4.78 16.34
N LEU A 99 2.46 4.80 17.63
CA LEU A 99 1.85 3.66 18.32
C LEU A 99 0.47 3.35 17.73
N GLN A 100 -0.33 4.39 17.48
CA GLN A 100 -1.66 4.26 16.88
C GLN A 100 -1.59 3.57 15.50
N SER A 101 -0.60 3.88 14.66
CA SER A 101 -0.50 3.23 13.34
C SER A 101 -0.13 1.74 13.42
N TRP A 102 0.55 1.29 14.47
CA TRP A 102 0.75 -0.15 14.73
C TRP A 102 -0.52 -0.82 15.28
N ALA A 103 -1.24 -0.16 16.19
CA ALA A 103 -2.51 -0.68 16.73
C ALA A 103 -3.64 -0.72 15.69
N ASP A 104 -3.58 0.15 14.68
CA ASP A 104 -4.50 0.11 13.55
C ASP A 104 -4.40 -1.23 12.81
N VAL A 105 -3.19 -1.75 12.61
CA VAL A 105 -2.97 -2.89 11.69
C VAL A 105 -2.94 -4.25 12.38
N ALA A 106 -2.78 -4.30 13.70
CA ALA A 106 -2.73 -5.54 14.47
C ALA A 106 -3.47 -5.42 15.81
N ASN A 107 -3.85 -6.55 16.43
CA ASN A 107 -4.61 -6.57 17.68
C ASN A 107 -3.74 -6.22 18.90
N ILE A 108 -3.24 -4.98 18.94
CA ILE A 108 -2.41 -4.46 20.01
C ILE A 108 -3.14 -3.27 20.64
N THR A 109 -3.38 -3.33 21.94
CA THR A 109 -3.96 -2.20 22.68
C THR A 109 -2.86 -1.49 23.46
N PHE A 110 -2.57 -0.25 23.08
CA PHE A 110 -1.61 0.59 23.79
C PHE A 110 -2.26 1.40 24.90
N THR A 111 -1.73 1.30 26.12
CA THR A 111 -2.20 2.08 27.28
C THR A 111 -1.06 2.94 27.83
N GLU A 112 -1.22 4.26 27.80
CA GLU A 112 -0.26 5.16 28.44
C GLU A 112 -0.40 5.06 29.96
N VAL A 113 0.72 4.94 30.67
CA VAL A 113 0.77 4.96 32.13
C VAL A 113 1.83 5.93 32.63
N ASP A 114 1.64 6.44 33.85
CA ASP A 114 2.59 7.37 34.47
C ASP A 114 3.87 6.64 34.90
N ALA A 115 5.03 7.13 34.47
CA ALA A 115 6.34 6.57 34.82
C ALA A 115 7.13 7.43 35.83
N GLY A 116 6.57 8.53 36.33
CA GLY A 116 7.22 9.38 37.33
C GLY A 116 8.68 9.72 36.99
N ARG A 117 9.60 9.53 37.96
CA ARG A 117 11.06 9.73 37.83
C ARG A 117 11.83 8.50 37.30
N GLY A 118 11.14 7.51 36.74
CA GLY A 118 11.78 6.35 36.09
C GLY A 118 11.67 5.01 36.81
N ASP A 119 10.60 4.77 37.58
CA ASP A 119 10.23 3.41 37.99
C ASP A 119 9.51 2.73 36.81
N ILE A 120 10.22 1.87 36.07
CA ILE A 120 9.75 1.32 34.80
C ILE A 120 9.11 -0.05 35.03
N TYR A 121 7.78 -0.07 35.11
CA TYR A 121 6.96 -1.30 35.05
C TYR A 121 6.18 -1.40 33.73
N THR A 122 6.62 -0.67 32.70
CA THR A 122 5.90 -0.51 31.44
C THR A 122 6.58 -1.26 30.31
N ASN A 123 5.80 -1.75 29.35
CA ASN A 123 6.36 -2.51 28.23
C ASN A 123 7.24 -1.64 27.32
N ILE A 124 6.78 -0.43 26.96
CA ILE A 124 7.50 0.46 26.04
C ILE A 124 7.86 1.77 26.75
N THR A 125 9.10 2.21 26.57
CA THR A 125 9.51 3.56 27.02
C THR A 125 10.31 4.28 25.94
N PHE A 126 10.29 5.60 26.01
CA PHE A 126 10.96 6.48 25.06
C PHE A 126 11.95 7.40 25.78
N GLY A 127 13.14 7.57 25.22
CA GLY A 127 14.14 8.50 25.73
C GLY A 127 15.07 9.03 24.65
N TYR A 128 15.58 10.23 24.84
CA TYR A 128 16.67 10.75 24.02
C TYR A 128 18.02 10.47 24.66
N ILE A 129 19.04 10.28 23.81
CA ILE A 129 20.45 10.21 24.16
C ILE A 129 21.21 11.36 23.50
N ASN A 130 22.34 11.74 24.07
CA ASN A 130 23.27 12.68 23.46
C ASN A 130 24.40 11.92 22.74
N ASP A 131 24.13 11.43 21.54
CA ASP A 131 25.09 10.69 20.73
C ASP A 131 24.97 11.03 19.23
N LYS A 132 25.99 11.68 18.68
CA LYS A 132 26.04 12.09 17.27
C LYS A 132 26.27 10.95 16.27
N TYR A 133 26.68 9.76 16.74
CA TYR A 133 26.98 8.62 15.87
C TYR A 133 25.82 7.65 15.70
N THR A 134 24.81 7.79 16.55
CA THR A 134 23.63 6.94 16.60
C THR A 134 22.43 7.72 16.09
N GLN A 135 21.60 7.11 15.25
CA GLN A 135 20.30 7.69 14.92
C GLN A 135 19.31 7.35 16.04
N ALA A 136 19.07 6.07 16.25
CA ALA A 136 18.25 5.53 17.32
C ALA A 136 18.54 4.02 17.45
N TYR A 137 18.00 3.40 18.50
CA TYR A 137 17.92 1.95 18.66
C TYR A 137 16.82 1.59 19.66
N ALA A 138 16.43 0.33 19.68
CA ALA A 138 15.49 -0.21 20.64
C ALA A 138 15.82 -1.66 21.02
N TRP A 139 15.26 -2.10 22.14
CA TRP A 139 15.36 -3.48 22.62
C TRP A 139 14.09 -4.25 22.30
N LEU A 140 14.24 -5.45 21.74
CA LEU A 140 13.13 -6.35 21.45
C LEU A 140 12.41 -6.79 22.74
N PRO A 141 11.15 -7.26 22.67
CA PRO A 141 10.48 -7.91 23.79
C PRO A 141 11.31 -9.08 24.34
N HIS A 142 11.32 -9.22 25.67
CA HIS A 142 12.02 -10.31 26.38
C HIS A 142 13.51 -10.40 26.04
N THR A 143 14.19 -9.25 25.95
CA THR A 143 15.63 -9.19 25.72
C THR A 143 16.38 -9.85 26.89
N LYS A 144 17.31 -10.75 26.55
CA LYS A 144 18.09 -11.52 27.51
C LYS A 144 19.58 -11.21 27.42
N ASP A 145 20.26 -11.33 28.55
CA ASP A 145 21.71 -11.26 28.63
C ASP A 145 22.39 -12.57 28.15
N TYR A 146 23.71 -12.62 28.23
CA TYR A 146 24.49 -13.79 27.83
C TYR A 146 24.16 -15.06 28.62
N PHE A 147 23.66 -14.93 29.85
CA PHE A 147 23.31 -16.03 30.75
C PHE A 147 21.86 -16.48 30.57
N GLY A 148 21.06 -15.74 29.78
CA GLY A 148 19.66 -16.04 29.51
C GLY A 148 18.67 -15.40 30.49
N ASP A 149 19.17 -14.53 31.37
CA ASP A 149 18.37 -13.74 32.31
C ASP A 149 17.89 -12.44 31.64
N PRO A 150 16.82 -11.79 32.13
CA PRO A 150 16.39 -10.50 31.61
C PRO A 150 17.54 -9.49 31.60
N TYR A 151 17.79 -8.85 30.47
CA TYR A 151 18.83 -7.83 30.38
C TYR A 151 18.36 -6.56 31.09
N THR A 152 19.14 -6.09 32.06
CA THR A 152 18.74 -4.98 32.94
C THR A 152 19.65 -3.78 32.81
N ASP A 153 19.11 -2.59 33.09
CA ASP A 153 19.90 -1.37 33.23
C ASP A 153 20.65 -1.31 34.58
N SER A 154 21.41 -0.24 34.81
CA SER A 154 22.20 -0.04 36.03
C SER A 154 21.37 0.02 37.33
N ARG A 155 20.04 0.12 37.24
CA ARG A 155 19.11 0.13 38.38
C ARG A 155 18.45 -1.23 38.59
N GLY A 156 18.67 -2.19 37.68
CA GLY A 156 18.08 -3.52 37.72
C GLY A 156 16.72 -3.64 37.03
N PHE A 157 16.30 -2.65 36.24
CA PHE A 157 15.05 -2.73 35.46
C PHE A 157 15.28 -3.39 34.10
N ASP A 158 14.35 -4.26 33.69
CA ASP A 158 14.33 -4.88 32.36
C ASP A 158 14.32 -3.79 31.26
N VAL A 159 15.19 -3.94 30.26
CA VAL A 159 15.31 -2.97 29.17
C VAL A 159 14.42 -3.30 27.97
N SER A 160 13.74 -4.43 27.98
CA SER A 160 12.81 -4.84 26.91
C SER A 160 11.85 -3.70 26.60
N GLY A 161 11.74 -3.36 25.31
CA GLY A 161 10.87 -2.28 24.83
C GLY A 161 11.33 -0.84 25.15
N GLN A 162 12.53 -0.64 25.71
CA GLN A 162 13.13 0.69 25.74
C GLN A 162 13.58 1.09 24.32
N SER A 163 13.23 2.30 23.90
CA SER A 163 13.65 2.92 22.65
C SER A 163 14.37 4.24 22.91
N TRP A 164 15.50 4.43 22.23
CA TRP A 164 16.44 5.51 22.45
C TRP A 164 16.74 6.25 21.15
N TYR A 165 16.62 7.57 21.16
CA TYR A 165 16.74 8.41 19.98
C TYR A 165 17.85 9.44 20.18
N SER A 166 18.66 9.71 19.15
CA SER A 166 19.65 10.79 19.28
C SER A 166 18.98 12.16 19.28
N SER A 167 19.46 13.01 20.20
CA SER A 167 19.12 14.43 20.34
C SER A 167 20.31 15.35 20.07
N ASP A 168 21.42 14.81 19.54
CA ASP A 168 22.58 15.62 19.17
C ASP A 168 22.17 16.75 18.19
N PRO A 169 22.77 17.95 18.25
CA PRO A 169 22.39 19.07 17.40
C PRO A 169 22.37 18.71 15.90
N GLY A 170 21.19 18.78 15.28
CA GLY A 170 20.98 18.41 13.87
C GLY A 170 20.44 17.00 13.65
N ALA A 171 20.24 16.22 14.72
CA ALA A 171 19.60 14.91 14.65
C ALA A 171 18.17 15.02 14.09
N LEU A 172 17.81 14.12 13.17
CA LEU A 172 16.52 14.13 12.49
C LEU A 172 15.33 13.79 13.41
N ASN A 173 15.61 13.21 14.58
CA ASN A 173 14.59 12.78 15.53
C ASN A 173 13.99 13.92 16.36
N ILE A 174 14.57 15.12 16.38
CA ILE A 174 14.11 16.19 17.30
C ILE A 174 12.86 16.92 16.79
N THR A 175 12.60 16.87 15.48
CA THR A 175 11.42 17.45 14.81
C THR A 175 10.67 16.39 13.99
N PRO A 176 10.18 15.30 14.61
CA PRO A 176 9.46 14.26 13.89
C PRO A 176 8.14 14.82 13.37
N VAL A 177 7.84 14.61 12.10
CA VAL A 177 6.54 14.98 11.49
C VAL A 177 6.25 14.00 10.36
N SER A 178 4.96 13.79 10.05
CA SER A 178 4.56 12.94 8.92
C SER A 178 5.35 13.28 7.65
N GLY A 179 5.81 12.23 6.96
CA GLY A 179 6.60 12.32 5.74
C GLY A 179 8.11 12.50 5.93
N ASN A 180 8.61 12.75 7.16
CA ASN A 180 10.03 12.94 7.41
C ASN A 180 10.73 11.74 8.08
N TYR A 181 12.05 11.76 8.06
CA TYR A 181 12.85 10.66 8.60
C TYR A 181 12.70 10.49 10.12
N GLY A 182 12.49 11.58 10.88
CA GLY A 182 12.29 11.51 12.32
C GLY A 182 11.04 10.72 12.71
N ARG A 183 9.90 10.96 12.03
CA ARG A 183 8.69 10.16 12.24
C ARG A 183 8.88 8.71 11.78
N LYS A 184 9.60 8.48 10.68
CA LYS A 184 10.02 7.14 10.25
C LYS A 184 10.87 6.42 11.32
N THR A 185 11.77 7.12 12.00
CA THR A 185 12.57 6.52 13.07
C THR A 185 11.68 6.11 14.24
N PHE A 186 10.67 6.90 14.60
CA PHE A 186 9.74 6.53 15.67
C PHE A 186 9.00 5.23 15.37
N ILE A 187 8.38 5.11 14.19
CA ILE A 187 7.67 3.87 13.82
C ILE A 187 8.61 2.66 13.77
N HIS A 188 9.85 2.86 13.32
CA HIS A 188 10.87 1.82 13.20
C HIS A 188 11.29 1.28 14.57
N GLU A 189 11.68 2.15 15.48
CA GLU A 189 12.06 1.71 16.83
C GLU A 189 10.88 1.10 17.58
N ILE A 190 9.66 1.62 17.40
CA ILE A 190 8.46 0.99 17.96
C ILE A 190 8.29 -0.42 17.37
N GLY A 191 8.50 -0.62 16.07
CA GLY A 191 8.50 -1.94 15.45
C GLY A 191 9.46 -2.91 16.14
N HIS A 192 10.68 -2.48 16.48
CA HIS A 192 11.61 -3.26 17.30
C HIS A 192 11.03 -3.57 18.68
N THR A 193 10.49 -2.59 19.39
CA THR A 193 9.86 -2.83 20.71
C THR A 193 8.64 -3.77 20.66
N LEU A 194 8.12 -4.05 19.46
CA LEU A 194 7.03 -5.01 19.23
C LEU A 194 7.52 -6.37 18.73
N GLY A 195 8.80 -6.55 18.43
CA GLY A 195 9.39 -7.84 18.03
C GLY A 195 9.82 -7.93 16.56
N LEU A 196 9.73 -6.84 15.79
CA LEU A 196 10.20 -6.84 14.41
C LEU A 196 11.72 -6.61 14.36
N ASN A 197 12.41 -7.35 13.51
CA ASN A 197 13.83 -7.18 13.26
C ASN A 197 14.01 -6.35 11.97
N HIS A 198 15.25 -5.90 11.70
CA HIS A 198 15.61 -5.56 10.33
C HIS A 198 15.35 -6.77 9.42
N PRO A 199 14.91 -6.56 8.16
CA PRO A 199 14.65 -7.65 7.24
C PRO A 199 15.86 -8.55 6.93
N GLY A 200 17.09 -8.03 7.08
CA GLY A 200 18.32 -8.81 7.03
C GLY A 200 19.11 -8.79 8.35
N ASN A 201 20.21 -9.55 8.37
CA ASN A 201 21.14 -9.58 9.50
C ASN A 201 22.22 -8.49 9.35
N TYR A 202 21.80 -7.24 9.41
CA TYR A 202 22.67 -6.06 9.42
C TYR A 202 22.24 -5.09 10.50
N ASN A 203 23.20 -4.31 11.01
CA ASN A 203 22.95 -3.29 12.03
C ASN A 203 23.86 -2.08 11.80
N ALA A 204 23.40 -0.90 12.22
CA ALA A 204 24.25 0.29 12.27
C ALA A 204 25.40 0.06 13.26
N GLY A 205 26.61 0.52 12.92
CA GLY A 205 27.81 0.34 13.75
C GLY A 205 28.50 -1.03 13.62
N GLN A 206 27.89 -2.03 12.98
CA GLN A 206 28.52 -3.31 12.66
C GLN A 206 29.13 -3.28 11.25
N GLY A 207 30.24 -2.56 11.09
CA GLY A 207 30.90 -2.37 9.81
C GLY A 207 30.24 -1.30 8.93
N ARG A 208 30.21 -1.52 7.62
CA ARG A 208 29.59 -0.62 6.63
C ARG A 208 28.57 -1.42 5.79
N PRO A 209 27.41 -1.78 6.37
CA PRO A 209 26.43 -2.58 5.66
C PRO A 209 25.94 -1.81 4.43
N SER A 210 25.61 -2.56 3.39
CA SER A 210 25.02 -2.09 2.13
C SER A 210 23.86 -2.99 1.75
N TYR A 211 23.09 -2.61 0.73
CA TYR A 211 22.02 -3.49 0.22
C TYR A 211 22.53 -4.88 -0.23
N LYS A 212 23.85 -5.06 -0.49
CA LYS A 212 24.41 -6.40 -0.73
C LYS A 212 24.21 -7.36 0.46
N ASP A 213 24.05 -6.81 1.66
CA ASP A 213 23.83 -7.53 2.91
C ASP A 213 22.33 -7.76 3.22
N ALA A 214 21.42 -7.28 2.36
CA ALA A 214 20.01 -7.64 2.45
C ALA A 214 19.81 -9.14 2.20
N GLU A 215 18.81 -9.74 2.84
CA GLU A 215 18.52 -11.18 2.70
C GLU A 215 17.76 -11.47 1.40
N TYR A 216 16.75 -10.64 1.11
CA TYR A 216 15.86 -10.77 -0.05
C TYR A 216 15.75 -9.43 -0.80
N ALA A 217 15.16 -9.45 -2.00
CA ALA A 217 15.18 -8.31 -2.90
C ALA A 217 14.29 -7.13 -2.43
N GLU A 218 13.17 -7.44 -1.79
CA GLU A 218 12.19 -6.46 -1.33
C GLU A 218 12.56 -5.85 0.04
N ASP A 219 13.75 -6.12 0.56
CA ASP A 219 14.30 -5.40 1.71
C ASP A 219 14.66 -3.97 1.30
N THR A 220 13.65 -3.11 1.20
CA THR A 220 13.77 -1.68 0.95
C THR A 220 12.66 -0.93 1.68
N ARG A 221 12.83 0.39 1.77
CA ARG A 221 11.82 1.31 2.31
C ARG A 221 10.59 1.49 1.42
N GLN A 222 10.50 0.78 0.30
CA GLN A 222 9.25 0.61 -0.44
C GLN A 222 8.30 -0.33 0.30
N TYR A 223 8.83 -1.37 0.95
CA TYR A 223 8.04 -2.47 1.51
C TYR A 223 8.04 -2.51 3.03
N SER A 224 9.12 -2.06 3.68
CA SER A 224 9.27 -2.12 5.12
C SER A 224 9.97 -0.89 5.69
N VAL A 225 9.38 -0.29 6.72
CA VAL A 225 10.00 0.77 7.52
C VAL A 225 11.13 0.21 8.38
N MET A 226 11.20 -1.11 8.57
CA MET A 226 12.32 -1.82 9.19
C MET A 226 13.58 -1.85 8.31
N SER A 227 13.47 -1.52 7.01
CA SER A 227 14.62 -1.51 6.11
C SER A 227 15.51 -0.27 6.24
N TYR A 228 16.81 -0.48 6.01
CA TYR A 228 17.80 0.58 5.85
C TYR A 228 17.92 1.08 4.41
N TRP A 229 17.40 0.33 3.45
CA TRP A 229 17.73 0.52 2.04
C TRP A 229 16.70 1.37 1.32
N SER A 230 17.15 2.20 0.39
CA SER A 230 16.27 3.10 -0.36
C SER A 230 15.29 2.29 -1.23
N GLU A 231 14.06 2.78 -1.26
CA GLU A 231 12.97 2.38 -2.16
C GLU A 231 13.40 2.33 -3.64
N LYS A 232 14.37 3.17 -4.03
CA LYS A 232 14.89 3.24 -5.41
C LYS A 232 15.53 1.97 -5.90
N ILE A 233 15.99 1.11 -4.98
CA ILE A 233 16.61 -0.16 -5.33
C ILE A 233 15.59 -1.11 -5.97
N THR A 234 14.34 -1.02 -5.56
CA THR A 234 13.22 -1.84 -6.07
C THR A 234 12.33 -1.08 -7.06
N GLY A 235 12.75 0.11 -7.50
CA GLY A 235 12.12 0.86 -8.59
C GLY A 235 11.17 1.97 -8.16
N ALA A 236 10.84 2.09 -6.86
CA ALA A 236 10.06 3.22 -6.34
C ALA A 236 10.86 4.53 -6.29
N ASP A 237 10.18 5.67 -6.22
CA ASP A 237 10.82 6.96 -5.95
C ASP A 237 9.91 7.82 -5.08
N HIS A 238 10.26 7.92 -3.80
CA HIS A 238 9.48 8.65 -2.80
C HIS A 238 9.90 10.13 -2.71
N LYS A 239 10.75 10.60 -3.63
CA LYS A 239 11.22 12.00 -3.74
C LYS A 239 11.82 12.56 -2.43
N GLY A 240 12.43 11.69 -1.63
CA GLY A 240 13.07 12.06 -0.36
C GLY A 240 12.14 12.14 0.85
N TYR A 241 10.88 11.72 0.71
CA TYR A 241 9.92 11.56 1.80
C TYR A 241 9.95 10.13 2.34
N TYR A 242 9.42 9.94 3.54
CA TYR A 242 9.45 8.66 4.25
C TYR A 242 8.06 8.29 4.79
N ALA A 243 7.73 7.00 4.73
CA ALA A 243 6.52 6.45 5.35
C ALA A 243 6.45 6.77 6.85
N SER A 244 5.25 7.06 7.34
CA SER A 244 4.98 7.43 8.73
C SER A 244 4.08 6.42 9.46
N ALA A 245 3.85 5.27 8.83
CA ALA A 245 3.08 4.14 9.32
C ALA A 245 3.70 2.83 8.77
N PRO A 246 3.33 1.65 9.32
CA PRO A 246 3.74 0.36 8.78
C PRO A 246 3.45 0.23 7.29
N LEU A 247 4.41 -0.32 6.53
CA LEU A 247 4.26 -0.64 5.10
C LEU A 247 3.87 -2.12 4.92
N LEU A 248 3.67 -2.53 3.66
CA LEU A 248 3.13 -3.85 3.28
C LEU A 248 3.74 -5.05 4.04
N ASP A 249 5.08 -5.12 4.13
CA ASP A 249 5.76 -6.25 4.78
C ASP A 249 5.74 -6.11 6.30
N ASP A 250 5.69 -4.87 6.80
CA ASP A 250 5.56 -4.59 8.23
C ASP A 250 4.19 -5.03 8.76
N ILE A 251 3.13 -4.76 7.99
CA ILE A 251 1.74 -5.17 8.29
C ILE A 251 1.67 -6.70 8.35
N THR A 252 2.20 -7.37 7.33
CA THR A 252 2.22 -8.85 7.31
C THR A 252 3.01 -9.42 8.50
N ALA A 253 4.14 -8.80 8.84
CA ALA A 253 4.98 -9.21 9.97
C ALA A 253 4.28 -9.04 11.33
N ILE A 254 3.70 -7.87 11.60
CA ILE A 254 3.09 -7.57 12.88
C ILE A 254 1.78 -8.35 13.09
N GLN A 255 1.01 -8.58 12.02
CA GLN A 255 -0.18 -9.42 12.07
C GLN A 255 0.15 -10.90 12.33
N LYS A 256 1.31 -11.38 11.86
CA LYS A 256 1.79 -12.71 12.25
C LYS A 256 2.04 -12.81 13.76
N LEU A 257 2.57 -11.77 14.40
CA LEU A 257 2.80 -11.77 15.85
C LEU A 257 1.50 -11.62 16.65
N TYR A 258 0.62 -10.69 16.27
CA TYR A 258 -0.48 -10.25 17.14
C TYR A 258 -1.89 -10.43 16.55
N GLY A 259 -2.01 -10.93 15.32
CA GLY A 259 -3.26 -11.06 14.59
C GLY A 259 -3.68 -9.74 13.94
N ALA A 260 -4.43 -9.85 12.84
CA ALA A 260 -4.98 -8.73 12.09
C ALA A 260 -6.13 -8.03 12.83
N ASN A 261 -6.15 -6.70 12.82
CA ASN A 261 -7.20 -5.89 13.44
C ASN A 261 -8.27 -5.48 12.41
N TYR A 262 -9.30 -6.30 12.25
CA TYR A 262 -10.45 -6.00 11.38
C TYR A 262 -11.50 -5.08 12.02
N ASN A 263 -11.29 -4.60 13.26
CA ASN A 263 -12.23 -3.68 13.92
C ASN A 263 -11.90 -2.20 13.66
N ILE A 264 -10.85 -1.92 12.89
CA ILE A 264 -10.50 -0.56 12.49
C ILE A 264 -11.18 -0.25 11.17
N ARG A 265 -11.73 0.97 11.01
CA ARG A 265 -12.31 1.43 9.74
C ARG A 265 -13.24 0.36 9.13
N THR A 266 -14.36 0.08 9.79
CA THR A 266 -15.33 -0.95 9.33
C THR A 266 -16.52 -0.35 8.57
N ASP A 267 -16.49 0.97 8.38
CA ASP A 267 -17.48 1.77 7.67
C ASP A 267 -16.77 2.39 6.44
N ASP A 268 -17.54 2.95 5.51
CA ASP A 268 -17.02 3.60 4.30
C ASP A 268 -15.89 4.61 4.58
N THR A 269 -14.70 4.29 4.10
CA THR A 269 -13.48 5.04 4.37
C THR A 269 -12.92 5.69 3.10
N VAL A 270 -12.58 6.97 3.20
CA VAL A 270 -11.90 7.71 2.13
C VAL A 270 -10.44 7.92 2.50
N TYR A 271 -9.54 7.50 1.61
CA TYR A 271 -8.09 7.69 1.68
C TYR A 271 -7.66 8.76 0.67
N GLY A 272 -6.63 9.55 0.97
CA GLY A 272 -6.16 10.65 0.13
C GLY A 272 -6.91 11.96 0.41
N PHE A 273 -7.44 12.61 -0.62
CA PHE A 273 -8.22 13.84 -0.46
C PHE A 273 -9.55 13.57 0.22
N ASP A 274 -10.01 14.54 1.02
CA ASP A 274 -11.27 14.44 1.78
C ASP A 274 -11.32 13.23 2.72
N SER A 275 -10.15 12.77 3.17
CA SER A 275 -10.04 11.59 4.01
C SER A 275 -10.77 11.74 5.34
N ASN A 276 -11.50 10.68 5.72
CA ASN A 276 -12.17 10.52 7.02
C ASN A 276 -11.41 9.58 7.97
N THR A 277 -10.20 9.13 7.60
CA THR A 277 -9.40 8.16 8.38
C THR A 277 -8.96 8.67 9.75
N GLY A 278 -8.90 10.00 9.93
CA GLY A 278 -8.28 10.61 11.09
C GLY A 278 -6.78 10.27 11.24
N ARG A 279 -6.10 9.92 10.14
CA ARG A 279 -4.66 9.64 10.10
C ARG A 279 -3.94 10.64 9.22
N ASP A 280 -2.84 11.19 9.72
CA ASP A 280 -2.02 12.16 9.00
C ASP A 280 -1.36 11.57 7.75
N TYR A 281 -0.93 10.30 7.81
CA TYR A 281 -0.28 9.62 6.69
C TYR A 281 -1.22 9.15 5.57
N TYR A 282 -2.52 9.02 5.83
CA TYR A 282 -3.53 8.70 4.81
C TYR A 282 -4.17 9.93 4.16
N SER A 283 -3.92 11.14 4.70
CA SER A 283 -4.65 12.35 4.29
C SER A 283 -3.83 13.25 3.37
N ALA A 284 -4.37 13.57 2.20
CA ALA A 284 -3.88 14.66 1.35
C ALA A 284 -4.74 15.92 1.55
N ARG A 285 -4.08 17.05 1.73
CA ARG A 285 -4.67 18.39 1.94
C ARG A 285 -4.39 19.33 0.77
N SER A 286 -3.35 19.05 -0.01
CA SER A 286 -2.97 19.82 -1.19
C SER A 286 -2.47 18.94 -2.34
N ALA A 287 -2.55 19.45 -3.57
CA ALA A 287 -2.00 18.80 -4.77
C ALA A 287 -0.48 18.59 -4.74
N THR A 288 0.22 19.14 -3.74
CA THR A 288 1.66 18.97 -3.57
C THR A 288 2.06 17.93 -2.54
N ASP A 289 1.10 17.46 -1.72
CA ASP A 289 1.36 16.53 -0.62
C ASP A 289 1.89 15.19 -1.14
N LYS A 290 2.79 14.59 -0.35
CA LYS A 290 3.46 13.33 -0.68
C LYS A 290 2.93 12.22 0.19
N LEU A 291 2.05 11.40 -0.38
CA LEU A 291 1.47 10.23 0.28
C LEU A 291 2.42 9.04 0.17
N ILE A 292 2.73 8.41 1.29
CA ILE A 292 3.46 7.14 1.34
C ILE A 292 2.79 6.28 2.41
N PHE A 293 2.02 5.28 2.00
CA PHE A 293 1.28 4.44 2.93
C PHE A 293 0.89 3.09 2.30
N THR A 294 0.60 2.14 3.18
CA THR A 294 -0.14 0.92 2.83
C THR A 294 -1.50 0.97 3.51
N VAL A 295 -2.57 0.72 2.76
CA VAL A 295 -3.94 0.69 3.28
C VAL A 295 -4.14 -0.58 4.10
N TRP A 296 -4.61 -0.41 5.34
CA TRP A 296 -5.21 -1.48 6.12
C TRP A 296 -6.63 -1.06 6.47
N ASP A 297 -7.60 -1.85 6.10
CA ASP A 297 -9.02 -1.54 6.26
C ASP A 297 -9.78 -2.77 6.76
N GLY A 298 -10.73 -2.58 7.67
CA GLY A 298 -11.50 -3.66 8.28
C GLY A 298 -12.76 -4.02 7.49
N GLY A 299 -13.17 -3.17 6.55
CA GLY A 299 -14.30 -3.35 5.65
C GLY A 299 -15.12 -2.07 5.51
N GLY A 300 -16.09 -2.10 4.62
CA GLY A 300 -16.85 -0.91 4.24
C GLY A 300 -16.95 -0.86 2.73
N ASN A 301 -17.37 0.28 2.20
CA ASN A 301 -17.19 0.63 0.79
C ASN A 301 -16.24 1.81 0.69
N ASP A 302 -14.98 1.52 0.34
CA ASP A 302 -13.85 2.39 0.55
C ASP A 302 -13.37 3.06 -0.73
N THR A 303 -12.72 4.20 -0.62
CA THR A 303 -12.30 5.02 -1.77
C THR A 303 -10.86 5.49 -1.65
N LEU A 304 -10.05 5.22 -2.68
CA LEU A 304 -8.82 5.96 -2.93
C LEU A 304 -9.15 7.25 -3.70
N ASN A 305 -9.18 8.39 -3.01
CA ASN A 305 -9.48 9.69 -3.61
C ASN A 305 -8.22 10.49 -3.90
N PHE A 306 -7.79 10.50 -5.16
CA PHE A 306 -6.61 11.23 -5.64
C PHE A 306 -6.95 12.40 -6.58
N SER A 307 -8.23 12.82 -6.57
CA SER A 307 -8.88 13.83 -7.43
C SER A 307 -8.16 15.15 -7.65
N ARG A 308 -7.34 15.61 -6.70
CA ARG A 308 -6.72 16.95 -6.79
C ARG A 308 -5.27 16.93 -7.26
N TYR A 309 -4.71 15.76 -7.55
CA TYR A 309 -3.40 15.68 -8.21
C TYR A 309 -3.50 16.07 -9.69
N LYS A 310 -2.37 16.49 -10.27
CA LYS A 310 -2.26 16.95 -11.66
C LYS A 310 -1.32 16.10 -12.51
N GLN A 311 -0.53 15.27 -11.84
CA GLN A 311 0.37 14.31 -12.44
C GLN A 311 -0.49 13.14 -12.93
N GLY A 312 -0.09 12.51 -14.04
CA GLY A 312 -0.63 11.20 -14.39
C GLY A 312 -0.26 10.18 -13.30
N GLN A 313 -1.21 9.32 -12.99
CA GLN A 313 -1.18 8.37 -11.88
C GLN A 313 -1.38 6.95 -12.40
N LYS A 314 -0.95 5.98 -11.61
CA LYS A 314 -1.27 4.57 -11.81
C LYS A 314 -1.87 4.04 -10.52
N ILE A 315 -3.15 3.73 -10.53
CA ILE A 315 -3.92 3.34 -9.35
C ILE A 315 -4.37 1.90 -9.53
N SER A 316 -3.95 1.01 -8.64
CA SER A 316 -4.44 -0.37 -8.56
C SER A 316 -5.22 -0.56 -7.28
N LEU A 317 -6.43 -1.11 -7.38
CA LEU A 317 -7.27 -1.51 -6.24
C LEU A 317 -7.03 -2.96 -5.80
N ARG A 318 -6.07 -3.65 -6.41
CA ARG A 318 -5.74 -5.05 -6.09
C ARG A 318 -4.89 -5.11 -4.82
N GLU A 319 -5.17 -6.09 -3.97
CA GLU A 319 -4.38 -6.32 -2.75
C GLU A 319 -2.91 -6.64 -3.09
N GLY A 320 -1.98 -6.12 -2.29
CA GLY A 320 -0.54 -6.30 -2.48
C GLY A 320 0.08 -5.50 -3.62
N ASP A 321 -0.71 -4.91 -4.52
CA ASP A 321 -0.21 -4.06 -5.59
C ASP A 321 0.25 -2.69 -5.08
N PHE A 322 1.11 -2.06 -5.89
CA PHE A 322 1.58 -0.69 -5.69
C PHE A 322 0.99 0.24 -6.74
N SER A 323 0.70 1.46 -6.30
CA SER A 323 0.22 2.58 -7.09
C SER A 323 1.26 3.72 -7.12
N ASP A 324 1.27 4.46 -8.22
CA ASP A 324 2.05 5.67 -8.46
C ASP A 324 1.13 6.87 -8.30
N VAL A 325 1.26 7.60 -7.19
CA VAL A 325 0.27 8.63 -6.77
C VAL A 325 0.97 9.96 -6.51
N GLY A 326 0.40 11.06 -7.01
CA GLY A 326 0.87 12.42 -6.69
C GLY A 326 2.29 12.75 -7.18
N GLY A 327 2.74 12.09 -8.24
CA GLY A 327 4.08 12.25 -8.84
C GLY A 327 5.20 11.48 -8.15
N LEU A 328 4.85 10.54 -7.26
CA LEU A 328 5.75 9.51 -6.73
C LEU A 328 5.52 8.19 -7.49
N THR A 329 6.41 7.23 -7.27
CA THR A 329 6.33 5.88 -7.84
C THR A 329 6.38 4.86 -6.71
N GLY A 330 5.50 3.86 -6.74
CA GLY A 330 5.43 2.78 -5.76
C GLY A 330 5.27 3.27 -4.32
N ASN A 331 4.39 4.25 -4.11
CA ASN A 331 4.24 4.95 -2.83
C ASN A 331 2.93 4.65 -2.10
N VAL A 332 1.89 4.22 -2.80
CA VAL A 332 0.65 3.75 -2.19
C VAL A 332 0.50 2.27 -2.47
N SER A 333 0.12 1.48 -1.47
CA SER A 333 -0.22 0.06 -1.66
C SER A 333 -1.42 -0.34 -0.82
N ILE A 334 -2.00 -1.50 -1.11
CA ILE A 334 -3.09 -2.10 -0.34
C ILE A 334 -2.55 -3.35 0.35
N ALA A 335 -2.78 -3.51 1.65
CA ALA A 335 -2.33 -4.70 2.38
C ALA A 335 -3.05 -5.96 1.90
N HIS A 336 -2.42 -7.12 2.09
CA HIS A 336 -3.07 -8.41 1.82
C HIS A 336 -4.29 -8.62 2.73
N GLY A 337 -5.37 -9.12 2.16
CA GLY A 337 -6.66 -9.33 2.82
C GLY A 337 -7.54 -8.09 2.91
N VAL A 338 -7.17 -6.99 2.25
CA VAL A 338 -7.94 -5.73 2.21
C VAL A 338 -8.56 -5.55 0.84
N LYS A 339 -9.82 -5.12 0.83
CA LYS A 339 -10.57 -4.78 -0.37
C LYS A 339 -10.83 -3.28 -0.37
N ILE A 340 -10.65 -2.65 -1.51
CA ILE A 340 -10.99 -1.24 -1.72
C ILE A 340 -11.81 -1.17 -2.99
N GLU A 341 -12.98 -0.56 -2.91
CA GLU A 341 -13.99 -0.65 -3.96
C GLU A 341 -13.85 0.49 -4.98
N ASN A 342 -13.36 1.67 -4.59
CA ASN A 342 -13.47 2.86 -5.42
C ASN A 342 -12.13 3.58 -5.60
N ALA A 343 -11.92 4.15 -6.79
CA ALA A 343 -10.74 4.94 -7.10
C ALA A 343 -11.10 6.18 -7.93
N PHE A 344 -10.65 7.34 -7.48
CA PHE A 344 -10.78 8.60 -8.21
C PHE A 344 -9.39 9.09 -8.61
N GLY A 345 -9.14 9.08 -9.93
CA GLY A 345 -8.01 9.72 -10.60
C GLY A 345 -8.02 11.23 -10.45
N GLY A 346 -7.08 11.94 -11.06
CA GLY A 346 -6.81 13.37 -10.91
C GLY A 346 -7.16 14.20 -12.14
N HIS A 347 -6.30 15.16 -12.46
CA HIS A 347 -6.41 16.00 -13.67
C HIS A 347 -5.34 15.67 -14.73
N GLY A 348 -4.60 14.59 -14.52
CA GLY A 348 -3.59 14.09 -15.44
C GLY A 348 -4.05 12.77 -16.02
N ASN A 349 -3.37 12.31 -17.07
CA ASN A 349 -3.69 11.05 -17.73
C ASN A 349 -3.36 9.87 -16.81
N ASP A 350 -4.40 9.25 -16.28
CA ASP A 350 -4.32 8.22 -15.25
C ASP A 350 -4.59 6.83 -15.82
N VAL A 351 -4.01 5.82 -15.18
CA VAL A 351 -4.35 4.40 -15.39
C VAL A 351 -4.98 3.89 -14.10
N ILE A 352 -6.24 3.49 -14.15
CA ILE A 352 -7.02 3.02 -13.01
C ILE A 352 -7.43 1.57 -13.24
N ILE A 353 -7.00 0.69 -12.34
CA ILE A 353 -7.23 -0.75 -12.41
C ILE A 353 -8.01 -1.15 -11.16
N GLY A 354 -9.22 -1.62 -11.35
CA GLY A 354 -10.07 -2.18 -10.30
C GLY A 354 -9.62 -3.56 -9.83
N ASN A 355 -10.53 -4.28 -9.19
CA ASN A 355 -10.28 -5.61 -8.63
C ASN A 355 -11.43 -6.57 -8.96
N ASP A 356 -11.74 -7.52 -8.07
CA ASP A 356 -12.81 -8.50 -8.27
C ASP A 356 -14.13 -8.08 -7.59
N GLU A 357 -14.17 -6.88 -6.98
CA GLU A 357 -15.35 -6.29 -6.35
C GLU A 357 -16.06 -5.34 -7.33
N ASN A 358 -17.30 -4.95 -7.03
CA ASN A 358 -17.97 -3.92 -7.80
C ASN A 358 -17.29 -2.57 -7.57
N ASN A 359 -16.67 -2.00 -8.59
CA ASN A 359 -15.89 -0.78 -8.45
C ASN A 359 -16.60 0.48 -8.99
N ILE A 360 -16.34 1.62 -8.35
CA ILE A 360 -16.60 2.96 -8.91
C ILE A 360 -15.25 3.57 -9.28
N LEU A 361 -14.98 3.67 -10.58
CA LEU A 361 -13.74 4.22 -11.12
C LEU A 361 -14.05 5.55 -11.82
N MET A 362 -13.38 6.62 -11.41
CA MET A 362 -13.51 7.95 -12.04
C MET A 362 -12.13 8.45 -12.49
N GLY A 363 -11.93 8.62 -13.80
CA GLY A 363 -10.74 9.24 -14.37
C GLY A 363 -10.63 10.73 -13.99
N ASN A 364 -11.78 11.42 -14.03
CA ASN A 364 -11.98 12.84 -13.81
C ASN A 364 -11.51 13.70 -14.99
N GLY A 365 -10.22 13.99 -15.11
CA GLY A 365 -9.76 14.79 -16.24
C GLY A 365 -8.37 14.38 -16.69
N GLY A 366 -8.12 14.47 -17.99
CA GLY A 366 -6.96 13.84 -18.61
C GLY A 366 -7.44 12.79 -19.61
N ASP A 367 -6.54 12.23 -20.41
CA ASP A 367 -6.87 11.06 -21.22
C ASP A 367 -6.61 9.80 -20.37
N ASP A 368 -7.65 9.23 -19.80
CA ASP A 368 -7.55 8.19 -18.77
C ASP A 368 -7.76 6.77 -19.33
N VAL A 369 -7.18 5.77 -18.68
CA VAL A 369 -7.39 4.34 -18.99
C VAL A 369 -8.01 3.65 -17.79
N LEU A 370 -9.23 3.16 -17.95
CA LEU A 370 -10.01 2.51 -16.89
C LEU A 370 -10.20 1.03 -17.21
N TYR A 371 -9.82 0.17 -16.27
CA TYR A 371 -10.08 -1.27 -16.30
C TYR A 371 -10.83 -1.64 -15.03
N GLY A 372 -12.11 -2.04 -15.17
CA GLY A 372 -12.95 -2.45 -14.04
C GLY A 372 -12.42 -3.70 -13.35
N GLY A 373 -12.02 -4.70 -14.13
CA GLY A 373 -11.79 -6.04 -13.59
C GLY A 373 -13.10 -6.81 -13.57
N ALA A 374 -13.21 -7.80 -12.68
CA ALA A 374 -14.45 -8.54 -12.52
C ALA A 374 -15.36 -7.80 -11.53
N GLY A 375 -16.66 -7.83 -11.75
CA GLY A 375 -17.55 -7.11 -10.86
C GLY A 375 -18.83 -6.72 -11.56
N GLN A 376 -19.49 -5.71 -11.01
CA GLN A 376 -20.47 -4.92 -11.75
C GLN A 376 -20.08 -3.46 -11.58
N ASP A 377 -19.19 -3.03 -12.47
CA ASP A 377 -18.44 -1.81 -12.30
C ASP A 377 -19.17 -0.61 -12.88
N GLN A 378 -18.76 0.55 -12.39
CA GLN A 378 -19.30 1.84 -12.73
C GLN A 378 -18.12 2.71 -13.13
N LEU A 379 -18.04 3.03 -14.42
CA LEU A 379 -16.85 3.64 -15.02
C LEU A 379 -17.21 5.03 -15.55
N TRP A 380 -16.49 6.05 -15.08
CA TRP A 380 -16.56 7.42 -15.57
C TRP A 380 -15.21 7.83 -16.11
N GLY A 381 -15.13 8.14 -17.39
CA GLY A 381 -13.92 8.72 -17.99
C GLY A 381 -13.72 10.15 -17.46
N GLY A 382 -14.79 10.95 -17.55
CA GLY A 382 -14.76 12.35 -17.21
C GLY A 382 -14.47 13.21 -18.44
N THR A 383 -13.49 14.12 -18.35
CA THR A 383 -13.11 14.98 -19.47
C THR A 383 -11.79 14.51 -20.08
N GLY A 384 -11.80 14.17 -21.36
CA GLY A 384 -10.61 13.74 -22.07
C GLY A 384 -10.98 12.84 -23.23
N ASN A 385 -10.00 12.08 -23.73
CA ASN A 385 -10.25 10.95 -24.61
C ASN A 385 -9.95 9.68 -23.82
N ASP A 386 -10.98 9.13 -23.19
CA ASP A 386 -10.82 8.06 -22.22
C ASP A 386 -10.91 6.67 -22.87
N ILE A 387 -10.23 5.69 -22.29
CA ILE A 387 -10.22 4.31 -22.78
C ILE A 387 -10.75 3.37 -21.70
N PHE A 388 -11.83 2.67 -22.02
CA PHE A 388 -12.43 1.63 -21.17
C PHE A 388 -12.00 0.26 -21.66
N VAL A 389 -11.21 -0.46 -20.86
CA VAL A 389 -10.55 -1.71 -21.27
C VAL A 389 -11.33 -2.92 -20.74
N PHE A 390 -11.53 -3.92 -21.60
CA PHE A 390 -12.09 -5.23 -21.23
C PHE A 390 -11.22 -6.35 -21.80
N SER A 391 -10.93 -7.35 -20.98
CA SER A 391 -9.95 -8.40 -21.28
C SER A 391 -10.42 -9.83 -21.05
N ALA A 392 -11.44 -10.01 -20.22
CA ALA A 392 -12.04 -11.31 -19.96
C ALA A 392 -13.58 -11.25 -19.95
N VAL A 393 -14.21 -12.40 -20.23
CA VAL A 393 -15.68 -12.54 -20.14
C VAL A 393 -16.19 -12.18 -18.74
N THR A 394 -15.38 -12.47 -17.73
CA THR A 394 -15.67 -12.20 -16.31
C THR A 394 -15.67 -10.73 -15.97
N ASP A 395 -15.13 -9.87 -16.84
CA ASP A 395 -15.10 -8.44 -16.57
C ASP A 395 -16.54 -7.89 -16.61
N SER A 396 -17.27 -8.20 -17.69
CA SER A 396 -18.63 -7.71 -17.91
C SER A 396 -19.60 -8.83 -18.33
N PRO A 397 -19.90 -9.80 -17.45
CA PRO A 397 -20.76 -10.92 -17.81
C PRO A 397 -22.19 -10.44 -18.09
N PHE A 398 -22.89 -11.06 -19.05
CA PHE A 398 -24.21 -10.61 -19.51
C PHE A 398 -25.24 -10.30 -18.39
N LYS A 399 -25.19 -11.03 -17.27
CA LYS A 399 -26.12 -10.89 -16.15
C LYS A 399 -25.74 -9.83 -15.13
N LYS A 400 -24.50 -9.34 -15.16
CA LYS A 400 -23.96 -8.30 -14.30
C LYS A 400 -23.06 -7.40 -15.16
N PRO A 401 -23.65 -6.67 -16.12
CA PRO A 401 -22.87 -5.81 -17.00
C PRO A 401 -22.32 -4.63 -16.24
N ASP A 402 -21.10 -4.24 -16.59
CA ASP A 402 -20.55 -2.95 -16.19
C ASP A 402 -21.28 -1.83 -16.91
N HIS A 403 -21.18 -0.64 -16.34
CA HIS A 403 -21.80 0.56 -16.87
C HIS A 403 -20.75 1.65 -17.08
N ILE A 404 -20.51 2.00 -18.34
CA ILE A 404 -19.80 3.23 -18.72
C ILE A 404 -20.79 4.40 -18.69
N ARG A 405 -20.56 5.36 -17.79
CA ARG A 405 -21.60 6.30 -17.33
C ARG A 405 -21.64 7.63 -18.08
N ASP A 406 -20.58 8.00 -18.79
CA ASP A 406 -20.41 9.31 -19.42
C ASP A 406 -19.73 9.27 -20.80
N PHE A 407 -19.90 8.17 -21.54
CA PHE A 407 -19.24 7.93 -22.82
C PHE A 407 -19.52 9.02 -23.86
N SER A 408 -18.47 9.54 -24.46
CA SER A 408 -18.49 10.59 -25.48
C SER A 408 -17.99 10.05 -26.83
N THR A 409 -18.93 9.73 -27.73
CA THR A 409 -18.62 9.23 -29.09
C THR A 409 -17.67 10.15 -29.86
N GLY A 410 -16.69 9.55 -30.54
CA GLY A 410 -15.64 10.24 -31.28
C GLY A 410 -14.51 10.83 -30.41
N LEU A 411 -14.60 10.70 -29.08
CA LEU A 411 -13.53 11.03 -28.13
C LEU A 411 -13.08 9.77 -27.39
N ASP A 412 -14.01 9.15 -26.66
CA ASP A 412 -13.74 7.98 -25.85
C ASP A 412 -13.69 6.70 -26.70
N ARG A 413 -13.01 5.69 -26.18
CA ARG A 413 -12.85 4.39 -26.82
C ARG A 413 -13.07 3.23 -25.87
N ILE A 414 -13.60 2.15 -26.42
CA ILE A 414 -13.73 0.85 -25.76
C ILE A 414 -12.67 -0.07 -26.36
N ASP A 415 -11.76 -0.56 -25.51
CA ASP A 415 -10.66 -1.42 -25.89
C ASP A 415 -10.98 -2.88 -25.56
N LEU A 416 -11.11 -3.69 -26.61
CA LEU A 416 -11.45 -5.11 -26.56
C LEU A 416 -10.26 -6.00 -26.95
N GLN A 417 -9.05 -5.44 -27.09
CA GLN A 417 -7.88 -6.20 -27.54
C GLN A 417 -7.54 -7.35 -26.58
N GLY A 418 -7.72 -7.17 -25.27
CA GLY A 418 -7.50 -8.22 -24.28
C GLY A 418 -8.38 -9.45 -24.52
N LEU A 419 -9.63 -9.25 -24.96
CA LEU A 419 -10.53 -10.35 -25.31
C LEU A 419 -10.06 -11.12 -26.56
N ASN A 420 -9.38 -10.44 -27.50
CA ASN A 420 -8.85 -11.03 -28.74
C ASN A 420 -7.56 -11.84 -28.55
N GLN A 421 -6.78 -11.58 -27.49
CA GLN A 421 -5.52 -12.30 -27.24
C GLN A 421 -5.70 -13.70 -26.66
N ASN A 422 -6.93 -14.06 -26.28
CA ASN A 422 -7.28 -15.43 -25.90
C ASN A 422 -7.17 -16.39 -27.12
N SER A 423 -7.32 -17.71 -26.93
CA SER A 423 -6.93 -18.80 -27.87
C SER A 423 -7.47 -18.77 -29.32
N PHE A 424 -8.13 -17.70 -29.74
CA PHE A 424 -8.81 -17.50 -31.02
C PHE A 424 -8.08 -16.50 -31.96
N GLY A 425 -7.05 -15.79 -31.49
CA GLY A 425 -6.18 -14.90 -32.29
C GLY A 425 -6.72 -13.47 -32.50
N ASP A 426 -5.87 -12.58 -33.01
CA ASP A 426 -6.01 -11.10 -33.06
C ASP A 426 -7.22 -10.51 -33.82
N LYS A 427 -8.19 -11.31 -34.26
CA LYS A 427 -9.39 -10.87 -35.00
C LYS A 427 -10.65 -11.63 -34.59
N PHE A 428 -10.71 -12.05 -33.32
CA PHE A 428 -11.79 -12.87 -32.83
C PHE A 428 -13.11 -12.09 -32.74
N ILE A 429 -13.09 -10.88 -32.19
CA ILE A 429 -14.26 -9.99 -32.12
C ILE A 429 -14.50 -9.28 -33.46
N TYR A 430 -15.75 -9.31 -33.94
CA TYR A 430 -16.19 -8.54 -35.10
C TYR A 430 -17.66 -8.14 -34.99
N PHE A 431 -17.99 -6.94 -35.48
CA PHE A 431 -19.34 -6.39 -35.37
C PHE A 431 -20.28 -6.91 -36.47
N THR A 432 -21.51 -7.23 -36.07
CA THR A 432 -22.61 -7.63 -36.96
C THR A 432 -23.90 -6.90 -36.55
N ASP A 433 -24.89 -6.88 -37.45
CA ASP A 433 -26.20 -6.28 -37.13
C ASP A 433 -27.02 -7.17 -36.18
N GLU A 434 -26.85 -8.50 -36.29
CA GLU A 434 -27.56 -9.51 -35.49
C GLU A 434 -26.64 -10.71 -35.19
N PHE A 435 -26.96 -11.46 -34.13
CA PHE A 435 -26.27 -12.71 -33.80
C PHE A 435 -26.69 -13.84 -34.72
N THR A 436 -25.72 -14.52 -35.33
CA THR A 436 -25.91 -15.79 -36.04
C THR A 436 -25.55 -17.01 -35.19
N GLY A 437 -25.02 -16.77 -33.99
CA GLY A 437 -24.55 -17.79 -33.06
C GLY A 437 -23.07 -18.09 -33.19
N THR A 438 -22.35 -17.37 -34.05
CA THR A 438 -20.90 -17.54 -34.23
C THR A 438 -20.16 -16.89 -33.07
N ALA A 439 -19.09 -17.54 -32.59
CA ALA A 439 -18.22 -16.95 -31.59
C ALA A 439 -17.55 -15.67 -32.13
N GLY A 440 -17.43 -14.67 -31.28
CA GLY A 440 -16.79 -13.38 -31.59
C GLY A 440 -17.73 -12.32 -32.18
N GLU A 441 -18.98 -12.67 -32.48
CA GLU A 441 -19.97 -11.68 -32.92
C GLU A 441 -20.21 -10.63 -31.83
N ALA A 442 -20.19 -9.36 -32.22
CA ALA A 442 -20.54 -8.22 -31.38
C ALA A 442 -21.70 -7.43 -32.01
N VAL A 443 -22.70 -7.08 -31.21
CA VAL A 443 -23.90 -6.34 -31.64
C VAL A 443 -24.07 -5.12 -30.74
N LEU A 444 -24.36 -3.96 -31.34
CA LEU A 444 -24.71 -2.72 -30.64
C LEU A 444 -26.22 -2.48 -30.72
N ARG A 445 -26.83 -2.12 -29.59
CA ARG A 445 -28.25 -1.71 -29.53
C ARG A 445 -28.37 -0.39 -28.82
N TYR A 446 -28.82 0.65 -29.52
CA TYR A 446 -29.05 1.97 -28.93
C TYR A 446 -30.55 2.21 -28.68
N ASP A 447 -30.89 2.60 -27.46
CA ASP A 447 -32.20 3.10 -27.06
C ASP A 447 -32.12 4.61 -26.82
N ASP A 448 -32.72 5.38 -27.73
CA ASP A 448 -32.76 6.85 -27.67
C ASP A 448 -33.56 7.39 -26.49
N GLY A 449 -34.58 6.66 -26.03
CA GLY A 449 -35.39 7.05 -24.88
C GLY A 449 -34.65 6.94 -23.56
N LEU A 450 -33.65 6.04 -23.49
CA LEU A 450 -32.79 5.83 -22.32
C LEU A 450 -31.41 6.50 -22.47
N ASN A 451 -31.07 6.97 -23.67
CA ASN A 451 -29.70 7.37 -24.03
C ASN A 451 -28.68 6.28 -23.63
N LEU A 452 -28.97 5.04 -24.01
CA LEU A 452 -28.22 3.86 -23.60
C LEU A 452 -27.87 3.01 -24.83
N THR A 453 -26.58 2.71 -24.99
CA THR A 453 -26.10 1.67 -25.90
C THR A 453 -25.76 0.41 -25.11
N GLU A 454 -26.30 -0.73 -25.53
CA GLU A 454 -25.84 -2.05 -25.08
C GLU A 454 -24.82 -2.58 -26.08
N LEU A 455 -23.59 -2.83 -25.61
CA LEU A 455 -22.62 -3.66 -26.32
C LEU A 455 -22.83 -5.11 -25.88
N LEU A 456 -23.15 -5.98 -26.83
CA LEU A 456 -23.40 -7.40 -26.59
C LEU A 456 -22.39 -8.22 -27.38
N ILE A 457 -21.71 -9.17 -26.74
CA ILE A 457 -20.72 -10.02 -27.41
C ILE A 457 -21.00 -11.49 -27.11
N ASN A 458 -20.96 -12.33 -28.14
CA ASN A 458 -21.07 -13.79 -28.04
C ASN A 458 -19.67 -14.41 -28.10
N ILE A 459 -18.98 -14.49 -26.97
CA ILE A 459 -17.60 -14.98 -26.88
C ILE A 459 -17.56 -16.52 -26.97
N SER A 460 -18.50 -17.24 -26.35
CA SER A 460 -18.46 -18.71 -26.34
C SER A 460 -18.98 -19.39 -27.61
N GLY A 461 -19.72 -18.69 -28.47
CA GLY A 461 -20.28 -19.25 -29.71
C GLY A 461 -21.43 -20.24 -29.50
N ASN A 462 -22.03 -20.27 -28.32
CA ASN A 462 -23.11 -21.19 -28.00
C ASN A 462 -24.42 -20.41 -27.82
N SER A 463 -25.45 -20.75 -28.60
CA SER A 463 -26.87 -20.44 -28.33
C SER A 463 -27.48 -19.07 -28.68
N TYR A 464 -26.91 -18.30 -29.64
CA TYR A 464 -27.43 -16.97 -30.07
C TYR A 464 -27.57 -15.94 -28.93
N GLN A 465 -27.00 -16.22 -27.76
CA GLN A 465 -27.09 -15.37 -26.59
C GLN A 465 -25.70 -14.82 -26.30
N PRO A 466 -25.57 -13.50 -26.12
CA PRO A 466 -24.32 -12.91 -25.65
C PRO A 466 -24.02 -13.39 -24.23
N ASP A 467 -22.75 -13.65 -23.96
CA ASP A 467 -22.24 -13.99 -22.63
C ASP A 467 -21.47 -12.81 -22.00
N PHE A 468 -21.20 -11.77 -22.79
CA PHE A 468 -20.61 -10.51 -22.35
C PHE A 468 -21.51 -9.33 -22.73
N LYS A 469 -21.64 -8.37 -21.81
CA LYS A 469 -22.45 -7.16 -22.00
C LYS A 469 -21.83 -5.98 -21.28
N VAL A 470 -21.77 -4.83 -21.96
CA VAL A 470 -21.50 -3.51 -21.34
C VAL A 470 -22.67 -2.59 -21.60
N ASP A 471 -23.15 -1.93 -20.55
CA ASP A 471 -24.13 -0.85 -20.63
C ASP A 471 -23.39 0.50 -20.77
N ILE A 472 -23.77 1.32 -21.75
CA ILE A 472 -23.02 2.54 -22.10
C ILE A 472 -24.00 3.70 -22.18
N THR A 473 -23.92 4.65 -21.26
CA THR A 473 -24.71 5.88 -21.34
C THR A 473 -24.11 6.78 -22.41
N GLY A 474 -24.85 6.96 -23.51
CA GLY A 474 -24.40 7.64 -24.71
C GLY A 474 -24.54 6.77 -25.97
N MET A 475 -24.41 7.43 -27.13
CA MET A 475 -24.27 6.74 -28.41
C MET A 475 -22.83 6.25 -28.58
N VAL A 476 -22.68 5.19 -29.36
CA VAL A 476 -21.36 4.64 -29.73
C VAL A 476 -21.31 4.40 -31.24
N ASN A 477 -20.19 4.73 -31.85
CA ASN A 477 -19.90 4.53 -33.26
C ASN A 477 -18.83 3.46 -33.46
N VAL A 478 -19.24 2.34 -34.04
CA VAL A 478 -18.39 1.17 -34.30
C VAL A 478 -17.08 1.48 -35.04
N HIS A 479 -17.03 2.55 -35.84
CA HIS A 479 -15.87 2.88 -36.66
C HIS A 479 -14.84 3.78 -35.98
N THR A 480 -15.20 4.46 -34.90
CA THR A 480 -14.34 5.45 -34.22
C THR A 480 -14.10 5.14 -32.76
N ASP A 481 -15.01 4.40 -32.12
CA ASP A 481 -15.11 4.31 -30.67
C ASP A 481 -14.59 2.98 -30.13
N PHE A 482 -13.99 2.13 -30.97
CA PHE A 482 -13.48 0.82 -30.58
C PHE A 482 -12.03 0.59 -30.98
N ILE A 483 -11.32 -0.12 -30.12
CA ILE A 483 -10.01 -0.73 -30.38
C ILE A 483 -10.24 -2.24 -30.29
N VAL A 484 -10.06 -2.95 -31.40
CA VAL A 484 -10.34 -4.40 -31.53
C VAL A 484 -9.13 -5.11 -32.06
#